data_AF-E6WLA7-F1
#
_entry.id   AF-E6WLA7-F1
#
_cell.length_a   1.000
_cell.length_b   1.000
_cell.length_c   1.000
_cell.angle_alpha   90.00
_cell.angle_beta   90.00
_cell.angle_gamma   90.00
#
_symmetry.space_group_name_H-M   'P 1'
#
loop_
_entity.id
_entity.type
_entity.pdbx_description
1 polymer ?
#
loop_
_entity_poly.entity_id
_entity_poly.type
_entity_poly.pdbx_seq_one_letter_code
_entity_poly.pdbx_strand_id
1 'polypeptide(L)' 'MDWIDYAAEKPADGQVVAICTDEGVGSGKYDAAFANFTHILMPGNAVFRQYRVTHWLPLPDIYGISKDTVHR' A
#
# COMPACT_ATOMS: atom_id res chain seq x y z
N MET A 1 5.21 -10.09 -10.76
CA MET A 1 5.13 -8.83 -10.00
C MET A 1 5.60 -9.19 -8.61
N ASP A 2 6.77 -8.70 -8.22
CA ASP A 2 7.46 -9.12 -7.00
C ASP A 2 7.13 -8.15 -5.86
N TRP A 3 7.03 -8.68 -4.64
CA TRP A 3 6.84 -7.87 -3.44
C TRP A 3 8.06 -6.99 -3.16
N ILE A 4 7.82 -5.71 -2.88
CA ILE A 4 8.85 -4.71 -2.62
C ILE A 4 9.06 -4.60 -1.12
N ASP A 5 10.30 -4.74 -0.64
CA ASP A 5 10.65 -4.53 0.76
C ASP A 5 10.33 -3.09 1.16
N TYR A 6 9.46 -2.94 2.17
CA TYR A 6 9.06 -1.62 2.66
C TYR A 6 10.27 -0.83 3.20
N ALA A 7 11.30 -1.48 3.73
CA ALA A 7 12.51 -0.78 4.19
C ALA A 7 13.35 -0.24 3.03
N ALA A 8 13.30 -0.88 1.85
CA ALA A 8 14.05 -0.48 0.68
C ALA A 8 13.37 0.67 -0.08
N GLU A 9 12.05 0.59 -0.26
CA GLU A 9 11.28 1.57 -1.02
C GLU A 9 9.89 1.78 -0.43
N LYS A 10 9.42 3.03 -0.46
CA LYS A 10 8.08 3.41 -0.02
C LYS A 10 7.16 3.63 -1.22
N PRO A 11 5.85 3.31 -1.12
CA PRO A 11 4.89 3.71 -2.14
C PRO A 11 4.87 5.23 -2.33
N ALA A 12 4.33 5.70 -3.46
CA ALA A 12 4.09 7.11 -3.68
C ALA A 12 2.98 7.63 -2.73
N ASP A 13 3.00 8.94 -2.43
CA ASP A 13 1.97 9.55 -1.60
C ASP A 13 0.57 9.33 -2.17
N GLY A 14 -0.35 8.90 -1.31
CA GLY A 14 -1.72 8.57 -1.66
C GLY A 14 -1.90 7.29 -2.48
N GLN A 15 -0.83 6.54 -2.77
CA GLN A 15 -0.92 5.29 -3.53
C GLN A 15 -1.62 4.20 -2.72
N VAL A 16 -2.54 3.49 -3.38
CA VAL A 16 -3.18 2.29 -2.82
C VAL A 16 -2.42 1.07 -3.29
N VAL A 17 -1.98 0.26 -2.33
CA VAL A 17 -1.12 -0.91 -2.57
C VAL A 17 -1.64 -2.11 -1.78
N ALA A 18 -1.29 -3.31 -2.22
CA ALA A 18 -1.36 -4.46 -1.33
C ALA A 18 -0.19 -4.38 -0.33
N ILE A 19 -0.43 -4.74 0.91
CA ILE A 19 0.57 -4.75 1.98
C ILE A 19 0.68 -6.15 2.57
N CYS A 20 1.91 -6.55 2.88
CA CYS A 20 2.22 -7.76 3.61
C CYS A 20 2.72 -7.37 5.00
N THR A 21 2.06 -7.89 6.03
CA THR A 21 2.40 -7.69 7.43
C THR A 21 2.87 -9.00 8.06
N ASP A 22 3.31 -8.93 9.30
CA ASP A 22 3.62 -10.09 10.14
C ASP A 22 2.41 -11.01 10.42
N GLU A 23 1.19 -10.55 10.12
CA GLU A 23 -0.04 -11.27 10.40
C GLU A 23 -0.84 -11.66 9.17
N GLY A 24 -0.42 -11.24 7.98
CA GLY A 24 -1.08 -11.60 6.73
C GLY A 24 -0.96 -10.53 5.65
N VAL A 25 -1.89 -10.58 4.70
CA VAL A 25 -1.92 -9.69 3.53
C VAL A 25 -3.21 -8.89 3.53
N GLY A 26 -3.10 -7.60 3.19
CA GLY A 26 -4.23 -6.70 3.04
C GLY A 26 -3.94 -5.59 2.04
N SER A 27 -4.65 -4.48 2.16
CA SER A 27 -4.44 -3.28 1.34
C SER A 27 -4.38 -2.03 2.18
N GLY A 28 -3.62 -1.03 1.73
CA GLY A 28 -3.50 0.25 2.42
C GLY A 28 -3.26 1.42 1.46
N LYS A 29 -3.69 2.62 1.87
CA LYS A 29 -3.29 3.89 1.25
C LYS A 29 -2.08 4.44 1.99
N TYR A 30 -1.01 4.73 1.26
CA TYR A 30 0.20 5.31 1.82
C TYR A 30 0.06 6.82 2.01
N ASP A 31 0.58 7.33 3.12
CA ASP A 31 0.68 8.75 3.45
C ASP A 31 2.16 9.09 3.69
N ALA A 32 2.75 9.84 2.77
CA ALA A 32 4.16 10.19 2.81
C ALA A 32 4.49 11.23 3.90
N ALA A 33 3.51 12.04 4.32
CA ALA A 33 3.72 13.06 5.35
C ALA A 33 3.98 12.43 6.73
N PHE A 34 3.33 11.30 7.02
CA PHE A 34 3.49 10.55 8.26
C PHE A 34 4.28 9.25 8.11
N ALA A 35 4.75 8.95 6.90
CA ALA A 35 5.44 7.71 6.53
C ALA A 35 4.68 6.44 6.99
N ASN A 36 3.34 6.45 6.86
CA ASN A 36 2.46 5.40 7.37
C ASN A 36 1.33 5.04 6.39
N PHE A 37 0.52 4.06 6.78
CA PHE A 37 -0.71 3.70 6.07
C PHE A 37 -1.93 4.09 6.91
N THR A 38 -2.86 4.84 6.32
CA THR A 38 -4.00 5.42 7.05
C THR A 38 -5.30 4.64 6.87
N HIS A 39 -5.46 3.90 5.76
CA HIS A 39 -6.69 3.17 5.40
C HIS A 39 -6.39 1.67 5.20
N ILE A 40 -5.98 1.00 6.28
CA ILE A 40 -5.61 -0.42 6.23
C ILE A 40 -6.87 -1.30 6.26
N LEU A 41 -7.02 -2.15 5.25
CA LEU A 41 -8.01 -3.23 5.21
C LEU A 41 -7.29 -4.58 5.31
N MET A 42 -7.47 -5.28 6.43
CA MET A 42 -6.93 -6.63 6.65
C MET A 42 -8.09 -7.62 6.84
N PRO A 43 -8.08 -8.78 6.17
CA PRO A 43 -9.05 -9.84 6.44
C PRO A 43 -8.78 -10.45 7.82
N GLY A 44 -9.74 -10.38 8.74
CA GLY A 44 -9.63 -10.96 10.08
C GLY A 44 -10.23 -10.09 11.19
N ASN A 45 -9.87 -10.39 12.43
CA ASN A 45 -10.40 -9.65 13.59
C ASN A 45 -9.83 -8.22 13.60
N ALA A 46 -10.69 -7.24 13.28
CA ALA A 46 -10.33 -5.84 13.10
C ALA A 46 -10.16 -5.11 14.44
N VAL A 47 -9.24 -5.60 15.28
CA VAL A 47 -8.83 -4.87 16.49
C VAL A 47 -7.90 -3.74 16.08
N PHE A 48 -8.09 -2.55 16.67
CA PHE A 48 -7.14 -1.45 16.53
C PHE A 48 -5.78 -1.88 17.09
N ARG A 49 -4.81 -2.09 16.20
CA ARG A 49 -3.43 -2.42 16.53
C ARG A 49 -2.49 -1.85 15.48
N GLN A 50 -1.21 -1.73 15.86
CA GLN A 50 -0.17 -1.35 14.92
C GLN A 50 0.24 -2.58 14.12
N TYR A 51 0.17 -2.51 12.79
CA TYR A 51 0.67 -3.55 11.89
C TYR A 51 2.09 -3.23 11.46
N ARG A 52 2.99 -4.22 11.51
CA ARG A 52 4.33 -4.07 10.94
C ARG A 52 4.29 -4.45 9.46
N VAL A 53 4.23 -3.45 8.59
CA VAL A 53 4.34 -3.68 7.14
C VAL A 53 5.78 -4.07 6.80
N THR A 54 5.95 -5.23 6.18
CA THR A 54 7.25 -5.75 5.75
C THR A 54 7.45 -5.54 4.25
N HIS A 55 6.40 -5.73 3.46
CA HIS A 55 6.45 -5.57 2.01
C HIS A 55 5.18 -4.93 1.48
N TRP A 56 5.27 -4.37 0.28
CA TRP A 56 4.12 -3.87 -0.45
C TRP A 56 4.18 -4.28 -1.92
N LEU A 57 3.04 -4.21 -2.58
CA LEU A 57 2.91 -4.50 -4.00
C LEU A 57 1.96 -3.48 -4.64
N PRO A 58 2.35 -2.82 -5.74
CA PRO A 58 1.43 -1.98 -6.48
C PRO A 58 0.24 -2.83 -6.95
N LEU A 59 -0.98 -2.36 -6.71
CA LEU A 59 -2.15 -3.03 -7.29
C LEU A 59 -2.07 -2.87 -8.81
N PRO A 60 -2.41 -3.92 -9.59
CA PRO A 60 -2.51 -3.79 -11.03
C PRO A 60 -3.52 -2.68 -11.34
N ASP A 61 -3.21 -1.83 -12.32
CA ASP A 61 -4.13 -0.82 -12.81
C ASP A 61 -5.31 -1.51 -13.51
N ILE A 62 -6.31 -1.96 -12.76
CA ILE A 62 -7.47 -2.69 -13.30
C ILE A 62 -8.37 -1.77 -14.19
N TYR A 63 -7.95 -0.52 -14.43
CA TYR A 63 -8.64 0.42 -15.31
C TYR A 63 -7.75 1.21 -16.27
N GLY A 64 -6.47 0.88 -16.44
CA GLY A 64 -5.64 1.53 -17.48
C GLY A 64 -5.61 3.07 -17.44
N ILE A 65 -5.92 3.70 -16.30
CA ILE A 65 -5.74 5.13 -16.12
C ILE A 65 -4.31 5.32 -15.64
N SER A 66 -3.37 5.10 -16.58
CA SER A 66 -2.05 5.68 -16.45
C SER A 66 -2.21 7.17 -16.20
N LYS A 67 -1.49 7.69 -15.20
CA LYS A 67 -1.32 9.13 -14.98
C LYS A 67 -0.48 9.80 -16.09
N ASP A 68 -0.63 9.38 -17.34
CA ASP A 68 0.08 9.95 -18.50
C ASP A 68 -0.80 10.90 -19.33
N THR A 69 -1.98 11.31 -18.85
CA THR A 69 -2.82 12.27 -19.62
C THR A 69 -3.33 13.43 -18.76
N VAL A 70 -2.44 14.25 -18.22
CA VAL A 70 -2.74 15.69 -18.00
C VAL A 70 -1.48 16.52 -18.30
N HIS A 71 -1.03 16.51 -19.56
CA HIS A 71 -0.24 17.60 -20.14
C HIS A 71 -0.90 17.98 -21.47
N ARG A 72 -1.89 18.87 -21.38
CA ARG A 72 -2.24 19.84 -22.43
C ARG A 72 -3.12 20.93 -21.87
#